data_AF-A0A1L8D9U6-F1
#
_entry.id   AF-A0A1L8D9U6-F1
#
_cell.length_a   1.000
_cell.length_b   1.000
_cell.length_c   1.000
_cell.angle_alpha   90.00
_cell.angle_beta   90.00
_cell.angle_gamma   90.00
#
_symmetry.space_group_name_H-M   'P 1'
#
loop_
_entity.id
_entity.type
_entity.pdbx_description
1 polymer ?
#
loop_
_entity_poly.entity_id
_entity_poly.type
_entity_poly.pdbx_seq_one_letter_code
_entity_poly.pdbx_strand_id
1 'polypeptide(L)'
;MHRPLKRFTQCGSLTMISAVFIVLFGVSSTALTTFGKPNANQNPPQPPTPPPVRAKECKTQADCFVQLNTSCVKEYYDDRFRCLCGDYTAPVNGFCQAKFKGLRHMCSDNNQCEEGMLCAVENSTKTTALGNKVSSTADQQKLCLCDEDAGFSESIRNNNCSGAITIFAGIVVPLISLVIGSIMARKPLQ
;
A
#
# COMPACT_ATOMS: atom_id res chain seq x y z
N MET A 1 -46.52 -12.29 49.20
CA MET A 1 -45.46 -13.30 48.96
C MET A 1 -45.05 -13.26 47.48
N HIS A 2 -43.86 -13.78 47.15
CA HIS A 2 -43.27 -13.90 45.80
C HIS A 2 -42.70 -12.62 45.15
N ARG A 3 -41.80 -12.86 44.17
CA ARG A 3 -40.61 -12.06 43.78
C ARG A 3 -40.68 -11.68 42.26
N PRO A 4 -39.66 -11.12 41.56
CA PRO A 4 -39.85 -9.87 40.81
C PRO A 4 -39.50 -9.93 39.30
N LEU A 5 -39.69 -8.80 38.59
CA LEU A 5 -38.86 -8.40 37.43
C LEU A 5 -38.13 -7.09 37.82
N LYS A 6 -36.79 -6.94 37.74
CA LYS A 6 -35.89 -6.86 36.56
C LYS A 6 -36.27 -5.76 35.55
N ARG A 7 -35.36 -5.03 34.87
CA ARG A 7 -33.92 -4.65 35.03
C ARG A 7 -33.57 -3.72 33.84
N PHE A 8 -32.84 -2.59 33.88
CA PHE A 8 -32.25 -1.71 34.91
C PHE A 8 -32.18 -0.28 34.32
N THR A 9 -32.09 0.75 35.17
CA THR A 9 -31.45 2.04 34.81
C THR A 9 -30.00 2.00 35.28
N GLN A 10 -29.01 2.37 34.46
CA GLN A 10 -27.74 2.87 35.03
C GLN A 10 -26.90 3.73 34.08
N CYS A 11 -26.79 5.02 34.40
CA CYS A 11 -25.99 6.02 33.70
C CYS A 11 -24.48 5.93 34.04
N GLY A 12 -23.92 4.71 34.03
CA GLY A 12 -22.53 4.42 34.46
C GLY A 12 -21.58 3.96 33.34
N SER A 13 -22.06 3.81 32.10
CA SER A 13 -21.24 3.26 31.00
C SER A 13 -20.26 4.29 30.42
N LEU A 14 -20.66 5.57 30.32
CA LEU A 14 -19.88 6.61 29.65
C LEU A 14 -18.56 6.96 30.37
N THR A 15 -18.53 6.93 31.70
CA THR A 15 -17.33 7.23 32.50
C THR A 15 -16.30 6.09 32.48
N MET A 16 -16.76 4.83 32.38
CA MET A 16 -15.87 3.68 32.20
C MET A 16 -15.22 3.69 30.81
N ILE A 17 -15.96 4.11 29.78
CA ILE A 17 -15.43 4.24 28.41
C ILE A 17 -14.27 5.24 28.36
N SER A 18 -14.42 6.44 28.98
CA SER A 18 -13.32 7.42 29.03
C SER A 18 -12.07 6.91 29.78
N ALA A 19 -12.23 6.12 30.85
CA ALA A 19 -11.10 5.53 31.55
C ALA A 19 -10.36 4.48 30.69
N VAL A 20 -11.09 3.69 29.91
CA VAL A 20 -10.52 2.72 28.97
C VAL A 20 -9.77 3.42 27.83
N PHE A 21 -10.27 4.56 27.32
CA PHE A 21 -9.52 5.35 26.33
C PHE A 21 -8.18 5.87 26.85
N ILE A 22 -8.09 6.28 28.13
CA ILE A 22 -6.81 6.72 28.75
C ILE A 22 -5.80 5.57 28.87
N VAL A 23 -6.27 4.33 29.04
CA VAL A 23 -5.42 3.13 29.10
C VAL A 23 -5.01 2.64 27.70
N LEU A 24 -5.89 2.75 26.70
CA LEU A 24 -5.61 2.32 25.32
C LEU A 24 -4.80 3.33 24.51
N PHE A 25 -4.99 4.63 24.74
CA PHE A 25 -4.26 5.72 24.08
C PHE A 25 -3.34 6.36 25.11
N GLY A 26 -2.21 5.69 25.36
CA GLY A 26 -1.23 6.09 26.36
C GLY A 26 -0.86 7.56 26.24
N VAL A 27 -1.16 8.30 27.30
CA VAL A 27 -0.78 9.69 27.60
C VAL A 27 0.36 10.25 26.74
N SER A 28 0.01 11.23 25.88
CA SER A 28 0.97 12.19 25.32
C SER A 28 1.69 12.90 26.46
N SER A 29 2.85 12.37 26.84
CA SER A 29 3.64 12.88 27.96
C SER A 29 4.37 14.15 27.52
N THR A 30 3.72 15.30 27.64
CA THR A 30 4.40 16.60 27.62
C THR A 30 5.25 16.71 28.88
N ALA A 31 6.49 16.20 28.79
CA ALA A 31 7.45 16.23 29.89
C ALA A 31 7.82 17.69 30.22
N LEU A 32 7.28 18.18 31.33
CA LEU A 32 7.63 19.46 31.92
C LEU A 32 8.98 19.31 32.64
N THR A 33 10.09 19.50 31.94
CA THR A 33 11.43 19.40 32.55
C THR A 33 11.77 20.66 33.34
N THR A 34 12.26 20.45 34.56
CA THR A 34 12.41 21.48 35.59
C THR A 34 13.69 22.33 35.44
N PHE A 35 13.68 23.53 36.03
CA PHE A 35 14.76 24.51 35.97
C PHE A 35 16.11 23.97 36.52
N GLY A 36 17.06 23.74 35.61
CA GLY A 36 18.49 23.79 35.92
C GLY A 36 19.04 25.20 35.74
N LYS A 37 19.91 25.66 36.65
CA LYS A 37 20.55 26.99 36.61
C LYS A 37 21.19 27.29 35.24
N PRO A 38 20.92 28.44 34.60
CA PRO A 38 21.61 28.81 33.37
C PRO A 38 23.03 29.27 33.67
N ASN A 39 24.02 28.58 33.11
CA ASN A 39 25.36 29.15 32.92
C ASN A 39 25.35 29.88 31.57
N ALA A 40 25.68 31.16 31.56
CA ALA A 40 25.53 32.03 30.40
C ALA A 40 26.68 31.89 29.38
N ASN A 41 26.89 30.68 28.85
CA ASN A 41 27.53 30.45 27.56
C ASN A 41 27.41 28.97 27.15
N GLN A 42 27.45 28.73 25.83
CA GLN A 42 27.41 27.40 25.18
C GLN A 42 26.03 26.71 25.20
N ASN A 43 25.28 26.96 24.13
CA ASN A 43 24.10 26.19 23.73
C ASN A 43 24.55 24.76 23.32
N PRO A 44 24.10 23.66 23.95
CA PRO A 44 24.43 22.32 23.50
C PRO A 44 23.82 22.08 22.11
N PRO A 45 24.54 21.47 21.15
CA PRO A 45 23.96 21.15 19.86
C PRO A 45 22.87 20.08 20.06
N GLN A 46 21.62 20.49 19.87
CA GLN A 46 20.46 19.59 19.83
C GLN A 46 20.72 18.53 18.75
N PRO A 47 20.63 17.22 19.07
CA PRO A 47 20.92 16.18 18.10
C PRO A 47 19.93 16.32 16.93
N PRO A 48 20.40 16.33 15.67
CA PRO A 48 19.51 16.50 14.54
C PRO A 48 18.54 15.33 14.47
N THR A 49 17.25 15.62 14.49
CA THR A 49 16.20 14.63 14.20
C THR A 49 16.56 13.97 12.87
N PRO A 50 16.64 12.62 12.79
CA PRO A 50 16.95 11.96 11.53
C PRO A 50 15.96 12.44 10.46
N PRO A 51 16.43 12.83 9.26
CA PRO A 51 15.51 13.17 8.18
C PRO A 51 14.61 11.95 7.91
N PRO A 52 13.34 12.16 7.53
CA PRO A 52 12.46 11.05 7.17
C PRO A 52 13.16 10.19 6.12
N VAL A 53 13.19 8.88 6.34
CA VAL A 53 14.03 7.93 5.58
C VAL A 53 13.54 7.84 4.13
N ARG A 54 13.97 8.78 3.30
CA ARG A 54 13.79 8.72 1.84
C ARG A 54 14.76 7.70 1.27
N ALA A 55 14.26 6.88 0.36
CA ALA A 55 15.11 6.06 -0.48
C ALA A 55 16.04 6.92 -1.35
N LYS A 56 17.16 6.32 -1.75
CA LYS A 56 18.13 6.91 -2.68
C LYS A 56 17.46 7.14 -4.04
N GLU A 57 17.61 8.34 -4.62
CA GLU A 57 17.16 8.61 -6.00
C GLU A 57 18.08 7.91 -7.02
N CYS A 58 17.50 7.47 -8.14
CA CYS A 58 18.18 6.67 -9.17
C CYS A 58 17.77 7.11 -10.57
N LYS A 59 18.56 6.71 -11.58
CA LYS A 59 18.24 6.90 -13.01
C LYS A 59 18.14 5.57 -13.75
N THR A 60 18.81 4.53 -13.25
CA THR A 60 18.92 3.20 -13.84
C THR A 60 18.83 2.14 -12.76
N GLN A 61 18.49 0.89 -13.12
CA GLN A 61 18.49 -0.23 -12.18
C GLN A 61 19.86 -0.45 -11.52
N ALA A 62 20.95 -0.17 -12.23
CA ALA A 62 22.33 -0.32 -11.73
C ALA A 62 22.64 0.62 -10.55
N ASP A 63 22.01 1.79 -10.46
CA ASP A 63 22.19 2.72 -9.34
C ASP A 63 21.76 2.12 -8.00
N CYS A 64 20.91 1.10 -8.02
CA CYS A 64 20.34 0.45 -6.84
C CYS A 64 21.09 -0.82 -6.40
N PHE A 65 22.15 -1.22 -7.12
CA PHE A 65 22.94 -2.44 -6.84
C PHE A 65 23.53 -2.48 -5.41
N VAL A 66 23.79 -1.32 -4.80
CA VAL A 66 24.33 -1.20 -3.43
C VAL A 66 23.31 -1.64 -2.36
N GLN A 67 22.00 -1.56 -2.65
CA GLN A 67 20.93 -1.96 -1.73
C GLN A 67 20.24 -3.22 -2.25
N LEU A 68 20.58 -4.36 -1.64
CA LEU A 68 20.07 -5.68 -2.02
C LEU A 68 18.54 -5.71 -2.08
N ASN A 69 18.01 -6.38 -3.11
CA ASN A 69 16.58 -6.51 -3.42
C ASN A 69 15.80 -5.22 -3.72
N THR A 70 16.45 -4.05 -3.77
CA THR A 70 15.80 -2.83 -4.30
C THR A 70 15.74 -2.82 -5.83
N SER A 71 14.91 -1.95 -6.39
CA SER A 71 14.89 -1.66 -7.84
C SER A 71 14.63 -0.17 -8.05
N CYS A 72 15.13 0.36 -9.17
CA CYS A 72 14.88 1.74 -9.57
C CYS A 72 13.47 1.85 -10.15
N VAL A 73 12.52 2.29 -9.34
CA VAL A 73 11.11 2.39 -9.70
C VAL A 73 10.58 3.80 -9.45
N LYS A 74 9.52 4.15 -10.16
CA LYS A 74 8.86 5.47 -10.06
C LYS A 74 7.98 5.52 -8.81
N GLU A 75 8.26 6.46 -7.92
CA GLU A 75 7.46 6.67 -6.71
C GLU A 75 6.19 7.49 -7.02
N TYR A 76 5.06 7.05 -6.46
CA TYR A 76 3.74 7.59 -6.78
C TYR A 76 3.53 9.05 -6.38
N TYR A 77 4.11 9.49 -5.25
CA TYR A 77 3.80 10.80 -4.67
C TYR A 77 4.46 12.00 -5.35
N ASP A 78 5.59 11.81 -6.02
CA ASP A 78 6.38 12.91 -6.60
C ASP A 78 7.07 12.57 -7.93
N ASP A 79 6.59 11.54 -8.62
CA ASP A 79 7.03 11.07 -9.94
C ASP A 79 8.54 10.74 -10.08
N ARG A 80 9.30 10.75 -8.97
CA ARG A 80 10.75 10.52 -8.98
C ARG A 80 11.11 9.06 -8.87
N PHE A 81 12.19 8.68 -9.54
CA PHE A 81 12.73 7.33 -9.49
C PHE A 81 13.62 7.13 -8.27
N ARG A 82 13.34 6.08 -7.49
CA ARG A 82 14.08 5.73 -6.27
C ARG A 82 14.36 4.23 -6.18
N CYS A 83 15.40 3.88 -5.44
CA CYS A 83 15.72 2.51 -5.06
C CYS A 83 14.78 2.03 -3.95
N LEU A 84 13.61 1.53 -4.34
CA LEU A 84 12.59 1.03 -3.42
C LEU A 84 12.62 -0.50 -3.32
N CYS A 85 12.17 -1.01 -2.18
CA CYS A 85 11.86 -2.41 -1.97
C CYS A 85 10.62 -2.83 -2.75
N GLY A 86 10.38 -4.14 -2.88
CA GLY A 86 9.29 -4.70 -3.70
C GLY A 86 7.87 -4.30 -3.29
N ASP A 87 7.71 -3.70 -2.10
CA ASP A 87 6.47 -3.14 -1.53
C ASP A 87 6.41 -1.60 -1.65
N TYR A 88 7.25 -0.99 -2.49
CA TYR A 88 7.46 0.45 -2.64
C TYR A 88 7.97 1.17 -1.38
N THR A 89 8.47 0.46 -0.36
CA THR A 89 9.07 1.09 0.81
C THR A 89 10.55 1.42 0.62
N ALA A 90 11.07 2.36 1.42
CA ALA A 90 12.50 2.62 1.48
C ALA A 90 13.23 1.50 2.26
N PRO A 91 14.39 1.02 1.80
CA PRO A 91 15.15 -0.03 2.49
C PRO A 91 15.60 0.40 3.88
N VAL A 92 15.24 -0.39 4.90
CA VAL A 92 15.60 -0.12 6.30
C VAL A 92 16.98 -0.71 6.57
N ASN A 93 17.93 0.14 6.99
CA ASN A 93 19.35 -0.22 7.18
C ASN A 93 20.00 -0.88 5.95
N GLY A 94 19.51 -0.58 4.74
CA GLY A 94 19.98 -1.17 3.48
C GLY A 94 19.33 -2.49 3.08
N PHE A 95 18.34 -2.98 3.84
CA PHE A 95 17.65 -4.25 3.59
C PHE A 95 16.16 -4.05 3.28
N CYS A 96 15.61 -4.96 2.46
CA CYS A 96 14.19 -5.05 2.16
C CYS A 96 13.55 -6.24 2.88
N GLN A 97 12.38 -6.02 3.48
CA GLN A 97 11.58 -7.10 4.09
C GLN A 97 10.52 -7.68 3.13
N ALA A 98 10.20 -6.98 2.06
CA ALA A 98 9.27 -7.44 1.03
C ALA A 98 9.75 -8.77 0.41
N LYS A 99 8.91 -9.81 0.52
CA LYS A 99 9.14 -11.13 -0.09
C LYS A 99 8.87 -11.12 -1.59
N PHE A 100 7.83 -10.40 -1.99
CA PHE A 100 7.39 -10.26 -3.38
C PHE A 100 7.73 -8.86 -3.91
N LYS A 101 7.60 -8.70 -5.23
CA LYS A 101 7.98 -7.52 -5.99
C LYS A 101 6.79 -7.02 -6.79
N GLY A 102 6.40 -5.76 -6.55
CA GLY A 102 5.36 -5.08 -7.30
C GLY A 102 5.78 -4.72 -8.73
N LEU A 103 4.89 -4.02 -9.43
CA LEU A 103 5.05 -3.55 -10.79
C LEU A 103 6.37 -2.77 -11.02
N ARG A 104 7.04 -3.06 -12.13
CA ARG A 104 8.33 -2.50 -12.58
C ARG A 104 9.54 -2.79 -11.69
N HIS A 105 9.42 -3.60 -10.64
CA HIS A 105 10.58 -4.10 -9.91
C HIS A 105 11.32 -5.19 -10.71
N MET A 106 12.63 -5.26 -10.53
CA MET A 106 13.50 -6.17 -11.28
C MET A 106 13.45 -7.59 -10.68
N CYS A 107 13.25 -8.60 -11.53
CA CYS A 107 12.98 -9.99 -11.16
C CYS A 107 13.79 -10.98 -12.00
N SER A 108 13.94 -12.22 -11.54
CA SER A 108 14.49 -13.32 -12.37
C SER A 108 13.40 -14.26 -12.90
N ASP A 109 12.37 -14.48 -12.06
CA ASP A 109 11.34 -15.51 -12.18
C ASP A 109 9.96 -14.97 -11.76
N ASN A 110 8.89 -15.55 -12.32
CA ASN A 110 7.51 -15.12 -12.04
C ASN A 110 7.12 -15.24 -10.55
N ASN A 111 7.70 -16.20 -9.81
CA ASN A 111 7.41 -16.43 -8.39
C ASN A 111 7.94 -15.33 -7.45
N GLN A 112 8.71 -14.36 -7.97
CA GLN A 112 9.18 -13.20 -7.23
C GLN A 112 8.20 -12.03 -7.30
N CYS A 113 7.30 -12.02 -8.30
CA CYS A 113 6.33 -10.95 -8.50
C CYS A 113 5.07 -11.14 -7.63
N GLU A 114 4.30 -10.08 -7.44
CA GLU A 114 2.97 -10.16 -6.82
C GLU A 114 1.93 -10.84 -7.73
N GLU A 115 0.76 -11.14 -7.18
CA GLU A 115 -0.36 -11.76 -7.92
C GLU A 115 -0.84 -10.87 -9.09
N GLY A 116 -1.17 -11.50 -10.23
CA GLY A 116 -1.53 -10.79 -11.45
C GLY A 116 -0.35 -10.20 -12.23
N MET A 117 0.89 -10.57 -11.87
CA MET A 117 2.12 -10.16 -12.55
C MET A 117 2.94 -11.35 -13.06
N LEU A 118 3.72 -11.10 -14.11
CA LEU A 118 4.69 -12.02 -14.69
C LEU A 118 6.07 -11.34 -14.84
N CYS A 119 7.14 -12.13 -14.82
CA CYS A 119 8.51 -11.62 -14.90
C CYS A 119 8.99 -11.62 -16.35
N ALA A 120 8.82 -10.50 -17.04
CA ALA A 120 9.08 -10.37 -18.48
C ALA A 120 9.89 -9.13 -18.82
N VAL A 121 10.49 -9.12 -20.01
CA VAL A 121 11.22 -7.98 -20.54
C VAL A 121 10.22 -6.94 -21.02
N GLU A 122 10.37 -5.68 -20.58
CA GLU A 122 9.54 -4.59 -21.10
C GLU A 122 9.90 -4.31 -22.56
N ASN A 123 9.00 -4.66 -23.48
CA ASN A 123 9.17 -4.40 -24.90
C ASN A 123 8.79 -2.93 -25.20
N SER A 124 9.76 -2.09 -25.52
CA SER A 124 9.64 -0.62 -25.57
C SER A 124 8.79 -0.05 -26.72
N THR A 125 7.85 -0.83 -27.27
CA THR A 125 6.89 -0.40 -28.30
C THR A 125 5.67 0.31 -27.73
N LYS A 126 5.31 0.10 -26.45
CA LYS A 126 4.30 0.92 -25.75
C LYS A 126 4.88 2.31 -25.46
N THR A 127 4.58 3.24 -26.36
CA THR A 127 5.01 4.63 -26.24
C THR A 127 4.13 5.37 -25.23
N THR A 128 4.52 5.37 -23.95
CA THR A 128 3.86 6.20 -22.94
C THR A 128 4.11 7.67 -23.29
N ALA A 129 3.05 8.43 -23.54
CA ALA A 129 3.17 9.87 -23.71
C ALA A 129 3.67 10.50 -22.40
N LEU A 130 4.56 11.49 -22.53
CA LEU A 130 5.14 12.31 -21.46
C LEU A 130 6.30 11.69 -20.65
N GLY A 131 7.53 11.93 -21.12
CA GLY A 131 8.73 11.98 -20.28
C GLY A 131 9.77 10.88 -20.53
N ASN A 132 10.85 11.27 -21.24
CA ASN A 132 12.10 10.52 -21.41
C ASN A 132 11.99 9.12 -22.05
N LYS A 133 12.34 9.03 -23.34
CA LYS A 133 12.96 7.81 -23.88
C LYS A 133 14.26 7.55 -23.11
N VAL A 134 14.20 6.71 -22.08
CA VAL A 134 15.41 6.03 -21.59
C VAL A 134 15.84 5.10 -22.72
N SER A 135 16.84 5.54 -23.48
CA SER A 135 17.42 4.76 -24.58
C SER A 135 18.24 3.62 -23.99
N SER A 136 17.55 2.61 -23.48
CA SER A 136 18.15 1.37 -22.98
C SER A 136 18.74 0.57 -24.14
N THR A 137 20.00 0.86 -24.50
CA THR A 137 20.95 -0.18 -24.90
C THR A 137 21.36 -0.99 -23.67
N ALA A 138 20.35 -1.45 -22.92
CA ALA A 138 20.50 -2.28 -21.75
C ALA A 138 20.10 -3.69 -22.14
N ASP A 139 20.95 -4.62 -21.70
CA ASP A 139 20.68 -6.04 -21.55
C ASP A 139 19.23 -6.33 -21.10
N GLN A 140 18.64 -7.45 -21.51
CA GLN A 140 17.20 -7.73 -21.42
C GLN A 140 16.66 -7.79 -19.97
N GLN A 141 16.47 -6.64 -19.32
CA GLN A 141 16.08 -6.55 -17.93
C GLN A 141 14.63 -7.03 -17.76
N LYS A 142 14.46 -8.17 -17.08
CA LYS A 142 13.13 -8.64 -16.71
C LYS A 142 12.59 -7.85 -15.52
N LEU A 143 11.34 -7.43 -15.66
CA LEU A 143 10.59 -6.66 -14.68
C LEU A 143 9.29 -7.41 -14.37
N CYS A 144 8.74 -7.20 -13.17
CA CYS A 144 7.37 -7.59 -12.89
C CYS A 144 6.41 -6.68 -13.67
N LEU A 145 5.69 -7.25 -14.63
CA LEU A 145 4.72 -6.60 -15.50
C LEU A 145 3.34 -7.26 -15.30
N CYS A 146 2.25 -6.54 -15.55
CA CYS A 146 0.91 -7.15 -15.44
C CYS A 146 0.72 -8.26 -16.46
N ASP A 147 0.03 -9.32 -16.05
CA ASP A 147 -0.36 -10.42 -16.93
C ASP A 147 -1.56 -10.01 -17.80
N GLU A 148 -1.26 -9.42 -18.96
CA GLU A 148 -2.30 -8.97 -19.91
C GLU A 148 -3.10 -10.15 -20.50
N ASP A 149 -2.50 -11.35 -20.59
CA ASP A 149 -3.17 -12.56 -21.09
C ASP A 149 -4.19 -13.11 -20.07
N ALA A 150 -3.91 -12.98 -18.77
CA ALA A 150 -4.86 -13.26 -17.69
C ALA A 150 -5.85 -12.10 -17.42
N GLY A 151 -5.80 -11.00 -18.20
CA GLY A 151 -6.73 -9.88 -18.11
C GLY A 151 -6.39 -8.84 -17.03
N PHE A 152 -5.13 -8.75 -16.61
CA PHE A 152 -4.64 -7.70 -15.73
C PHE A 152 -4.06 -6.52 -16.53
N SER A 153 -4.23 -5.30 -16.03
CA SER A 153 -3.67 -4.10 -16.65
C SER A 153 -3.09 -3.13 -15.62
N GLU A 154 -2.11 -2.31 -16.05
CA GLU A 154 -1.41 -1.37 -15.17
C GLU A 154 -2.35 -0.26 -14.68
N SER A 155 -2.51 -0.14 -13.36
CA SER A 155 -3.26 0.94 -12.75
C SER A 155 -2.39 2.16 -12.53
N ILE A 156 -2.63 3.21 -13.33
CA ILE A 156 -1.90 4.48 -13.34
C ILE A 156 -1.82 5.14 -11.94
N ARG A 157 -2.75 4.84 -11.02
CA ARG A 157 -2.83 5.46 -9.69
C ARG A 157 -2.12 4.72 -8.55
N ASN A 158 -1.78 3.44 -8.73
CA ASN A 158 -1.45 2.58 -7.59
C ASN A 158 -0.16 1.77 -7.74
N ASN A 159 0.56 1.92 -8.87
CA ASN A 159 1.69 1.04 -9.25
C ASN A 159 1.32 -0.46 -9.12
N ASN A 160 0.07 -0.82 -9.37
CA ASN A 160 -0.44 -2.18 -9.21
C ASN A 160 -1.13 -2.66 -10.48
N CYS A 161 -1.38 -3.96 -10.54
CA CYS A 161 -2.19 -4.56 -11.60
C CYS A 161 -3.65 -4.61 -11.17
N SER A 162 -4.51 -3.93 -11.92
CA SER A 162 -5.96 -4.05 -11.76
C SER A 162 -6.44 -5.13 -12.73
N GLY A 163 -6.91 -6.25 -12.19
CA GLY A 163 -7.60 -7.28 -12.96
C GLY A 163 -8.98 -6.81 -13.40
N ALA A 164 -9.40 -7.18 -14.61
CA ALA A 164 -10.81 -7.12 -14.95
C ALA A 164 -11.58 -8.05 -13.99
N ILE A 165 -12.56 -7.52 -13.25
CA ILE A 165 -13.45 -8.36 -12.44
C ILE A 165 -14.26 -9.21 -13.43
N THR A 166 -13.84 -10.45 -13.64
CA THR A 166 -14.66 -11.51 -14.22
C THR A 166 -15.76 -11.84 -13.22
N ILE A 167 -16.80 -11.00 -13.21
CA ILE A 167 -18.02 -11.27 -12.47
C ILE A 167 -18.50 -12.64 -12.92
N PHE A 168 -18.51 -13.62 -12.00
CA PHE A 168 -19.00 -14.96 -12.28
C PHE A 168 -20.48 -14.88 -12.69
N ALA A 169 -20.73 -14.80 -13.99
CA ALA A 169 -22.07 -14.66 -14.56
C ALA A 169 -22.99 -15.81 -14.11
N GLY A 170 -22.42 -16.97 -13.77
CA GLY A 170 -23.12 -18.13 -13.23
C GLY A 170 -23.91 -17.89 -11.93
N ILE A 171 -23.62 -16.86 -11.13
CA ILE A 171 -24.38 -16.55 -9.90
C ILE A 171 -25.29 -15.33 -10.09
N VAL A 172 -24.85 -14.33 -10.85
CA VAL A 172 -25.64 -13.10 -11.06
C VAL A 172 -26.84 -13.34 -11.98
N VAL A 173 -26.69 -14.14 -13.04
CA VAL A 173 -27.77 -14.47 -13.98
C VAL A 173 -28.96 -15.20 -13.31
N PRO A 174 -28.78 -16.26 -12.50
CA PRO A 174 -29.92 -16.89 -11.82
C PRO A 174 -30.57 -15.98 -10.78
N LEU A 175 -29.80 -15.16 -10.05
CA LEU A 175 -30.36 -14.22 -9.07
C LEU A 175 -31.24 -13.15 -9.73
N ILE A 176 -30.78 -12.54 -10.83
CA ILE A 176 -31.58 -11.59 -11.63
C ILE A 176 -32.84 -12.27 -12.18
N SER A 177 -32.72 -13.51 -12.68
CA SER A 177 -33.87 -14.28 -13.20
C SER A 177 -34.92 -14.57 -12.11
N LEU A 178 -34.49 -14.87 -10.88
CA LEU A 178 -35.38 -15.12 -9.73
C LEU A 178 -36.12 -13.83 -9.30
N VAL A 179 -35.43 -12.69 -9.34
CA VAL A 179 -36.04 -11.37 -9.08
C VAL A 179 -37.05 -11.00 -10.16
N ILE A 180 -36.73 -11.17 -11.45
CA ILE A 180 -37.67 -10.88 -12.55
C ILE A 180 -38.88 -11.81 -12.50
N GLY A 181 -38.67 -13.12 -12.28
CA GLY A 181 -39.75 -14.10 -12.17
C GLY A 181 -40.71 -13.81 -11.01
N SER A 182 -40.19 -13.39 -9.86
CA SER A 182 -41.02 -13.02 -8.70
C SER A 182 -41.73 -11.66 -8.84
N ILE A 183 -41.24 -10.75 -9.69
CA ILE A 183 -41.97 -9.53 -10.08
C ILE A 183 -43.10 -9.87 -11.07
N MET A 184 -42.84 -10.72 -12.07
CA MET A 184 -43.83 -11.16 -13.05
C MET A 184 -44.98 -11.93 -12.38
N ALA A 185 -44.67 -12.85 -11.47
CA ALA A 185 -45.66 -13.62 -10.70
C ALA A 185 -46.49 -12.77 -9.71
N ARG A 186 -46.13 -11.50 -9.47
CA ARG A 186 -46.86 -10.56 -8.61
C ARG A 186 -47.74 -9.57 -9.38
N LYS A 187 -47.73 -9.58 -10.72
CA LYS A 187 -48.73 -8.84 -11.50
C LYS A 187 -50.03 -9.64 -11.51
N PRO A 188 -51.14 -9.12 -10.96
CA PRO A 188 -52.44 -9.74 -11.18
C PRO A 188 -52.77 -9.67 -12.68
N LEU A 189 -53.35 -10.75 -13.23
CA LEU A 189 -54.01 -10.65 -14.53
C LEU A 189 -55.19 -9.67 -14.39
N GLN A 190 -55.18 -8.63 -15.20
CA GLN A 190 -56.33 -7.80 -15.54
C GLN A 190 -56.52 -7.87 -17.06
#